data_AF-A0A2D6CLX8-F1
#
_entry.id   AF-A0A2D6CLX8-F1
#
_cell.length_a   1.000
_cell.length_b   1.000
_cell.length_c   1.000
_cell.angle_alpha   90.00
_cell.angle_beta   90.00
_cell.angle_gamma   90.00
#
_symmetry.space_group_name_H-M   'P 1'
#
loop_
_entity.id
_entity.type
_entity.pdbx_description
1 polymer ?
#
loop_
_entity_poly.entity_id
_entity_poly.type
_entity_poly.pdbx_seq_one_letter_code
_entity_poly.pdbx_strand_id
1 'polypeptide(L)'
;MARKSSRKTAKQRAIDSALAVVRERRNGRSSTSGSKAGRGAGGKTKKQLEIERIERWLKRNLPPQGSPEWEALCTECGKCCYDKVWRGSRLMLLKSACGYLDTKTNLCKCYEDRFDNEPLCLPVGAEIMQMGGLPEDCPYVQELPGYRPPLVVDKTIDEI
;
A
#
# COMPACT_ATOMS: atom_id res chain seq x y z
N MET A 1 -7.46 34.63 -28.08
CA MET A 1 -7.82 33.50 -27.18
C MET A 1 -6.67 33.28 -26.19
N ALA A 2 -6.81 33.73 -24.94
CA ALA A 2 -5.73 33.69 -23.95
C ALA A 2 -5.71 32.36 -23.19
N ARG A 3 -4.63 31.58 -23.34
CA ARG A 3 -4.38 30.37 -22.55
C ARG A 3 -4.02 30.78 -21.11
N LYS A 4 -4.95 30.64 -20.16
CA LYS A 4 -4.65 30.81 -18.73
C LYS A 4 -3.75 29.65 -18.26
N SER A 5 -2.47 29.94 -18.07
CA SER A 5 -1.52 29.05 -17.38
C SER A 5 -1.91 28.97 -15.90
N SER A 6 -2.62 27.90 -15.54
CA SER A 6 -3.02 27.66 -14.15
C SER A 6 -1.80 27.25 -13.34
N ARG A 7 -1.33 28.13 -12.44
CA ARG A 7 -0.22 27.83 -11.53
C ARG A 7 -0.68 26.73 -10.56
N LYS A 8 -0.10 25.54 -10.69
CA LYS A 8 -0.31 24.42 -9.76
C LYS A 8 -0.01 24.84 -8.32
N THR A 9 -0.91 24.48 -7.40
CA THR A 9 -0.78 24.72 -5.95
C THR A 9 0.42 23.96 -5.37
N ALA A 10 0.91 24.38 -4.20
CA ALA A 10 2.01 23.70 -3.52
C ALA A 10 1.70 22.21 -3.24
N LYS A 11 0.44 21.89 -2.91
CA LYS A 11 -0.05 20.52 -2.71
C LYS A 11 0.05 19.69 -3.99
N GLN A 12 -0.34 20.25 -5.14
CA GLN A 12 -0.23 19.56 -6.43
C GLN A 12 1.21 19.31 -6.83
N ARG A 13 2.14 20.23 -6.54
CA ARG A 13 3.57 20.03 -6.81
C ARG A 13 4.19 18.93 -5.96
N ALA A 14 3.78 18.81 -4.70
CA ALA A 14 4.25 17.74 -3.81
C ALA A 14 3.76 16.36 -4.26
N ILE A 15 2.49 16.27 -4.67
CA ILE A 15 1.90 15.05 -5.25
C ILE A 15 2.61 14.68 -6.55
N ASP A 16 2.79 15.63 -7.47
CA ASP A 16 3.49 15.40 -8.74
C ASP A 16 4.94 14.92 -8.51
N SER A 17 5.63 15.47 -7.49
CA SER A 17 6.99 15.07 -7.14
C SER A 17 7.05 13.66 -6.54
N ALA A 18 6.11 13.29 -5.67
CA ALA A 18 6.03 11.95 -5.12
C ALA A 18 5.72 10.91 -6.21
N LEU A 19 4.80 11.23 -7.13
CA LEU A 19 4.46 10.37 -8.26
C LEU A 19 5.62 10.20 -9.24
N ALA A 20 6.45 11.22 -9.46
CA ALA A 20 7.64 11.13 -10.29
C ALA A 20 8.64 10.10 -9.73
N VAL A 21 8.92 10.16 -8.42
CA VAL A 21 9.83 9.22 -7.75
C VAL A 21 9.30 7.78 -7.81
N VAL A 22 7.99 7.59 -7.68
CA VAL A 22 7.36 6.26 -7.79
C VAL A 22 7.45 5.71 -9.22
N ARG A 23 7.24 6.56 -10.24
CA ARG A 23 7.34 6.17 -11.67
C ARG A 23 8.76 5.81 -12.09
N GLU A 24 9.78 6.52 -11.61
CA GLU A 24 11.19 6.21 -11.89
C GLU A 24 11.61 4.86 -11.31
N ARG A 25 11.12 4.53 -10.10
CA ARG A 25 11.36 3.22 -9.47
C ARG A 25 10.64 2.08 -10.18
N ARG A 26 9.43 2.32 -10.71
CA ARG A 26 8.64 1.32 -11.44
C ARG A 26 9.18 1.04 -12.85
N ASN A 27 9.75 2.04 -13.52
CA ASN A 27 10.23 1.94 -14.90
C ASN A 27 11.71 1.52 -15.04
N GLY A 28 12.41 1.21 -13.93
CA GLY A 28 13.71 0.54 -13.96
C GLY A 28 14.83 1.25 -14.73
N ARG A 29 14.76 2.58 -14.90
CA ARG A 29 15.81 3.33 -15.62
C ARG A 29 16.78 3.98 -14.63
N SER A 30 17.77 3.20 -14.21
CA SER A 30 18.97 3.73 -13.54
C SER A 30 19.75 4.60 -14.53
N SER A 31 19.70 5.92 -14.35
CA SER A 31 20.61 6.86 -15.01
C SER A 31 21.45 7.58 -13.95
N THR A 32 22.67 7.11 -13.74
CA THR A 32 23.85 7.96 -13.53
C THR A 32 25.13 7.15 -13.77
N SER A 33 25.86 7.54 -14.82
CA SER A 33 27.27 7.22 -15.01
C SER A 33 28.10 8.23 -14.19
N GLY A 34 28.95 7.72 -13.29
CA GLY A 34 29.88 8.51 -12.49
C GLY A 34 30.73 7.61 -11.60
N SER A 35 31.97 7.37 -12.01
CA SER A 35 32.97 6.47 -11.42
C SER A 35 33.30 6.74 -9.94
N LYS A 36 33.28 5.68 -9.10
CA LYS A 36 34.45 5.14 -8.37
C LYS A 36 34.04 4.02 -7.40
N ALA A 37 34.85 2.96 -7.44
CA ALA A 37 35.13 1.95 -6.42
C ALA A 37 34.22 1.87 -5.18
N GLY A 38 33.55 0.72 -5.06
CA GLY A 38 32.97 0.25 -3.82
C GLY A 38 32.25 -1.07 -4.02
N ARG A 39 32.97 -2.20 -3.96
CA ARG A 39 32.35 -3.51 -3.67
C ARG A 39 31.85 -3.45 -2.23
N GLY A 40 30.71 -2.81 -2.01
CA GLY A 40 30.00 -2.83 -0.74
C GLY A 40 29.12 -4.05 -0.71
N ALA A 41 29.41 -5.01 0.15
CA ALA A 41 28.45 -6.02 0.58
C ALA A 41 27.28 -5.31 1.27
N GLY A 42 26.29 -4.87 0.48
CA GLY A 42 25.08 -4.22 0.98
C GLY A 42 24.19 -5.27 1.64
N GLY A 43 24.34 -5.45 2.95
CA GLY A 43 23.45 -6.30 3.73
C GLY A 43 22.00 -5.79 3.66
N LYS A 44 21.05 -6.72 3.52
CA LYS A 44 19.62 -6.39 3.50
C LYS A 44 19.17 -5.81 4.84
N THR A 45 18.27 -4.83 4.81
CA THR A 45 17.67 -4.28 6.03
C THR A 45 16.71 -5.29 6.69
N LYS A 46 16.41 -5.12 7.98
CA LYS A 46 15.40 -5.94 8.68
C LYS A 46 14.04 -5.92 7.96
N LYS A 47 13.64 -4.77 7.42
CA LYS A 47 12.41 -4.62 6.63
C LYS A 47 12.46 -5.47 5.36
N GLN A 48 13.57 -5.43 4.61
CA GLN A 48 13.72 -6.22 3.38
C GLN A 48 13.69 -7.72 3.66
N LEU A 49 14.38 -8.18 4.71
CA LEU A 49 14.35 -9.59 5.13
C LEU A 49 12.93 -10.05 5.50
N GLU A 50 12.15 -9.18 6.13
CA GLU A 50 10.76 -9.46 6.48
C GLU A 50 9.86 -9.53 5.25
N ILE A 51 9.99 -8.59 4.31
CA ILE A 51 9.26 -8.62 3.04
C ILE A 51 9.57 -9.92 2.29
N GLU A 52 10.84 -10.31 2.16
CA GLU A 52 11.24 -11.55 1.48
C GLU A 52 10.73 -12.81 2.20
N ARG A 53 10.58 -12.78 3.52
CA ARG A 53 9.93 -13.86 4.27
C ARG A 53 8.46 -13.98 3.88
N ILE A 54 7.75 -12.85 3.86
CA ILE A 54 6.33 -12.80 3.51
C ILE A 54 6.12 -13.19 2.05
N GLU A 55 6.93 -12.71 1.11
CA GLU A 55 6.86 -13.10 -0.31
C GLU A 55 7.02 -14.60 -0.50
N ARG A 56 7.98 -15.23 0.19
CA ARG A 56 8.15 -16.69 0.15
C ARG A 56 6.94 -17.42 0.70
N TRP A 57 6.31 -16.90 1.76
CA TRP A 57 5.08 -17.47 2.31
C TRP A 57 3.91 -17.32 1.34
N LEU A 58 3.72 -16.14 0.73
CA LEU A 58 2.67 -15.87 -0.26
C LEU A 58 2.76 -16.84 -1.43
N LYS A 59 3.94 -16.99 -2.02
CA LYS A 59 4.17 -17.87 -3.15
C LYS A 59 3.87 -19.35 -2.85
N ARG A 60 3.98 -19.76 -1.58
CA ARG A 60 3.78 -21.15 -1.15
C ARG A 60 2.34 -21.44 -0.76
N ASN A 61 1.64 -20.47 -0.17
CA ASN A 61 0.37 -20.72 0.53
C ASN A 61 -0.84 -20.05 -0.14
N LEU A 62 -0.64 -19.04 -0.97
CA LEU A 62 -1.73 -18.34 -1.65
C LEU A 62 -1.62 -18.48 -3.18
N PRO A 63 -2.73 -18.29 -3.92
CA PRO A 63 -2.71 -18.19 -5.36
C PRO A 63 -1.81 -17.05 -5.86
N PRO A 64 -1.40 -17.06 -7.14
CA PRO A 64 -0.64 -15.96 -7.72
C PRO A 64 -1.42 -14.64 -7.63
N GLN A 65 -0.76 -13.56 -7.18
CA GLN A 65 -1.38 -12.24 -7.12
C GLN A 65 -1.91 -11.81 -8.48
N GLY A 66 -3.15 -11.30 -8.51
CA GLY A 66 -3.84 -10.88 -9.73
C GLY A 66 -4.50 -12.01 -10.53
N SER A 67 -4.44 -13.27 -10.05
CA SER A 67 -5.25 -14.35 -10.64
C SER A 67 -6.71 -14.28 -10.16
N PRO A 68 -7.67 -14.86 -10.90
CA PRO A 68 -9.06 -14.96 -10.44
C PRO A 68 -9.19 -15.66 -9.08
N GLU A 69 -8.36 -16.68 -8.82
CA GLU A 69 -8.33 -17.40 -7.55
C GLU A 69 -7.81 -16.54 -6.40
N TRP A 70 -6.89 -15.60 -6.69
CA TRP A 70 -6.45 -14.62 -5.71
C TRP A 70 -7.59 -13.70 -5.30
N GLU A 71 -8.32 -13.14 -6.27
CA GLU A 71 -9.47 -12.27 -6.01
C GLU A 71 -10.60 -13.02 -5.28
N ALA A 72 -10.79 -14.31 -5.56
CA ALA A 72 -11.76 -15.16 -4.88
C ALA A 72 -11.49 -15.36 -3.37
N LEU A 73 -10.28 -15.06 -2.89
CA LEU A 73 -9.98 -15.06 -1.45
C LEU A 73 -10.58 -13.84 -0.74
N CYS A 74 -10.88 -12.77 -1.46
CA CYS A 74 -11.43 -11.55 -0.86
C CYS A 74 -12.83 -11.84 -0.31
N THR A 75 -13.04 -11.52 0.97
CA THR A 75 -14.36 -11.62 1.63
C THR A 75 -15.20 -10.35 1.50
N GLU A 76 -14.76 -9.40 0.66
CA GLU A 76 -15.47 -8.14 0.38
C GLU A 76 -15.85 -7.33 1.64
N CYS A 77 -15.05 -7.48 2.71
CA CYS A 77 -15.35 -6.87 4.01
C CYS A 77 -15.12 -5.35 4.09
N GLY A 78 -14.57 -4.72 3.05
CA GLY A 78 -14.29 -3.28 2.97
C GLY A 78 -13.17 -2.75 3.90
N LYS A 79 -12.68 -3.54 4.87
CA LYS A 79 -11.69 -3.11 5.87
C LYS A 79 -10.37 -2.60 5.27
N CYS A 80 -9.97 -3.07 4.08
CA CYS A 80 -8.79 -2.58 3.39
C CYS A 80 -8.94 -1.11 2.93
N CYS A 81 -10.17 -0.61 2.75
CA CYS A 81 -10.48 0.75 2.32
C CYS A 81 -10.56 1.78 3.46
N TYR A 82 -10.45 1.35 4.72
CA TYR A 82 -10.42 2.27 5.85
C TYR A 82 -9.05 2.91 6.03
N ASP A 83 -9.03 4.14 6.54
CA ASP A 83 -7.82 4.92 6.71
C ASP A 83 -6.87 4.25 7.70
N LYS A 84 -5.57 4.32 7.40
CA LYS A 84 -4.51 3.73 8.21
C LYS A 84 -3.47 4.78 8.53
N VAL A 85 -3.12 4.87 9.79
CA VAL A 85 -2.15 5.87 10.28
C VAL A 85 -1.12 5.21 11.18
N TRP A 86 0.12 5.66 11.07
CA TRP A 86 1.15 5.27 12.01
C TRP A 86 1.04 6.10 13.29
N ARG A 87 1.12 5.42 14.43
CA ARG A 87 1.35 6.04 15.75
C ARG A 87 2.43 5.25 16.48
N GLY A 88 3.60 5.88 16.61
CA GLY A 88 4.81 5.22 17.09
C GLY A 88 5.18 4.03 16.20
N SER A 89 5.22 2.83 16.78
CA SER A 89 5.58 1.57 16.09
C SER A 89 4.38 0.73 15.65
N ARG A 90 3.14 1.21 15.85
CA ARG A 90 1.91 0.49 15.52
C ARG A 90 1.16 1.21 14.41
N LEU A 91 0.62 0.44 13.47
CA LEU A 91 -0.36 0.93 12.52
C LEU A 91 -1.74 0.88 13.17
N MET A 92 -2.52 1.94 13.03
CA MET A 92 -3.91 2.00 13.48
C MET A 92 -4.83 2.02 12.27
N LEU A 93 -5.91 1.24 12.35
CA LEU A 93 -7.02 1.25 11.40
C LEU A 93 -8.13 2.12 11.99
N LEU A 94 -8.45 3.20 11.30
CA LEU A 94 -9.44 4.19 11.71
C LEU A 94 -10.84 3.80 11.26
N LYS A 95 -11.87 4.49 11.78
CA LYS A 95 -13.26 4.34 11.34
C LYS A 95 -13.62 5.16 10.10
N SER A 96 -12.78 6.12 9.73
CA SER A 96 -12.95 6.87 8.48
C SER A 96 -12.55 6.00 7.29
N ALA A 97 -13.35 6.08 6.24
CA ALA A 97 -13.17 5.29 5.02
C ALA A 97 -12.70 6.16 3.86
N CYS A 98 -11.96 5.56 2.94
CA CYS A 98 -11.69 6.13 1.63
C CYS A 98 -12.99 6.59 0.95
N GLY A 99 -12.94 7.73 0.24
CA GLY A 99 -14.12 8.29 -0.44
C GLY A 99 -14.71 7.41 -1.55
N TYR A 100 -13.96 6.40 -1.99
CA TYR A 100 -14.40 5.40 -2.97
C TYR A 100 -15.03 4.15 -2.36
N LEU A 101 -15.02 3.97 -1.04
CA LEU A 101 -15.78 2.91 -0.39
C LEU A 101 -17.28 3.25 -0.41
N ASP A 102 -18.11 2.30 -0.80
CA ASP A 102 -19.53 2.31 -0.47
C ASP A 102 -19.74 1.60 0.86
N THR A 103 -20.04 2.33 1.92
CA THR A 103 -20.19 1.79 3.28
C THR A 103 -21.47 0.98 3.48
N LYS A 104 -22.39 0.97 2.51
CA LYS A 104 -23.58 0.11 2.55
C LYS A 104 -23.30 -1.29 2.02
N THR A 105 -22.49 -1.38 0.97
CA THR A 105 -22.15 -2.64 0.30
C THR A 105 -20.78 -3.18 0.71
N ASN A 106 -19.94 -2.35 1.35
CA ASN A 106 -18.51 -2.57 1.62
C ASN A 106 -17.63 -2.74 0.39
N LEU A 107 -18.14 -2.38 -0.79
CA LEU A 107 -17.44 -2.51 -2.06
C LEU A 107 -16.75 -1.20 -2.47
N CYS A 108 -15.60 -1.34 -3.12
CA CYS A 108 -14.91 -0.21 -3.73
C CYS A 108 -15.61 0.16 -5.05
N LYS A 109 -16.05 1.41 -5.18
CA LYS A 109 -16.73 1.92 -6.38
C LYS A 109 -15.82 2.04 -7.60
N CYS A 110 -14.50 1.93 -7.42
CA CYS A 110 -13.50 2.04 -8.47
C CYS A 110 -12.44 0.94 -8.38
N TYR A 111 -12.81 -0.28 -7.98
CA TYR A 111 -11.85 -1.34 -7.63
C TYR A 111 -10.77 -1.59 -8.71
N GLU A 112 -11.15 -1.62 -9.99
CA GLU A 112 -10.24 -1.83 -11.12
C GLU A 112 -9.21 -0.68 -11.25
N ASP A 113 -9.65 0.56 -11.10
CA ASP A 113 -8.83 1.78 -11.26
C ASP A 113 -8.39 2.36 -9.90
N ARG A 114 -8.44 1.57 -8.83
CA ARG A 114 -8.33 2.09 -7.45
C ARG A 114 -6.99 2.74 -7.15
N PHE A 115 -5.92 2.25 -7.76
CA PHE A 115 -4.57 2.79 -7.56
C PHE A 115 -4.33 4.11 -8.31
N ASP A 116 -5.11 4.37 -9.37
CA ASP A 116 -5.07 5.62 -10.10
C ASP A 116 -5.94 6.69 -9.42
N ASN A 117 -7.06 6.26 -8.83
CA ASN A 117 -8.01 7.13 -8.14
C ASN A 117 -7.62 7.47 -6.70
N GLU A 118 -7.06 6.52 -5.95
CA GLU A 118 -6.64 6.69 -4.56
C GLU A 118 -5.15 6.35 -4.42
N PRO A 119 -4.25 7.34 -4.41
CA PRO A 119 -2.80 7.12 -4.31
C PRO A 119 -2.36 6.43 -3.01
N LEU A 120 -3.18 6.45 -1.96
CA LEU A 120 -2.92 5.73 -0.71
C LEU A 120 -3.43 4.29 -0.72
N CYS A 121 -4.16 3.88 -1.76
CA CYS A 121 -4.58 2.50 -1.93
C CYS A 121 -3.36 1.64 -2.25
N LEU A 122 -3.12 0.61 -1.44
CA LEU A 122 -1.99 -0.29 -1.60
C LEU A 122 -2.46 -1.66 -2.10
N PRO A 123 -1.71 -2.31 -3.00
CA PRO A 123 -2.01 -3.66 -3.42
C PRO A 123 -1.89 -4.62 -2.23
N VAL A 124 -2.78 -5.62 -2.19
CA VAL A 124 -2.68 -6.72 -1.23
C VAL A 124 -1.44 -7.55 -1.58
N GLY A 125 -0.43 -7.52 -0.73
CA GLY A 125 0.86 -8.13 -0.98
C GLY A 125 1.82 -7.97 0.19
N ALA A 126 3.08 -8.36 -0.01
CA ALA A 126 4.05 -8.45 1.08
C ALA A 126 4.28 -7.12 1.80
N GLU A 127 4.25 -5.98 1.10
CA GLU A 127 4.46 -4.66 1.72
C GLU A 127 3.35 -4.27 2.71
N ILE A 128 2.08 -4.35 2.30
CA ILE A 128 0.95 -4.03 3.19
C ILE A 128 0.85 -5.03 4.34
N MET A 129 1.23 -6.29 4.12
CA MET A 129 1.31 -7.28 5.18
C MET A 129 2.45 -6.99 6.16
N GLN A 130 3.62 -6.61 5.66
CA GLN A 130 4.78 -6.29 6.51
C GLN A 130 4.48 -5.14 7.47
N MET A 131 3.69 -4.16 7.05
CA MET A 131 3.27 -3.05 7.90
C MET A 131 2.07 -3.35 8.81
N GLY A 132 1.46 -4.53 8.72
CA GLY A 132 0.25 -4.86 9.49
C GLY A 132 -0.98 -4.11 8.97
N GLY A 133 -1.11 -3.93 7.66
CA GLY A 133 -2.17 -3.13 7.04
C GLY A 133 -3.50 -3.84 6.82
N LEU A 134 -3.62 -5.12 7.19
CA LEU A 134 -4.82 -5.93 6.98
C LEU A 134 -5.33 -6.40 8.36
N PRO A 135 -6.64 -6.49 8.56
CA PRO A 135 -7.18 -6.97 9.81
C PRO A 135 -6.82 -8.46 10.01
N GLU A 136 -6.83 -8.92 11.25
CA GLU A 136 -6.41 -10.29 11.62
C GLU A 136 -7.25 -11.37 10.94
N ASP A 137 -8.53 -11.08 10.70
CA ASP A 137 -9.49 -11.97 10.03
C ASP A 137 -9.42 -11.91 8.49
N CYS A 138 -8.45 -11.17 7.93
CA CYS A 138 -8.30 -11.09 6.49
C CYS A 138 -7.69 -12.40 5.94
N PRO A 139 -8.33 -13.07 4.96
CA PRO A 139 -7.86 -14.36 4.42
C PRO A 139 -6.43 -14.34 3.90
N TYR A 140 -5.94 -13.19 3.46
CA TYR A 140 -4.58 -13.03 2.95
C TYR A 140 -3.48 -13.09 4.03
N VAL A 141 -3.83 -12.99 5.32
CA VAL A 141 -2.88 -12.94 6.44
C VAL A 141 -3.20 -13.90 7.59
N GLN A 142 -4.39 -14.50 7.61
CA GLN A 142 -4.85 -15.36 8.69
C GLN A 142 -3.84 -16.47 9.07
N GLU A 143 -3.19 -17.07 8.06
CA GLU A 143 -2.23 -18.16 8.24
C GLU A 143 -0.76 -17.68 8.14
N LEU A 144 -0.50 -16.37 8.15
CA LEU A 144 0.84 -15.81 8.04
C LEU A 144 1.53 -15.77 9.42
N PRO A 145 2.59 -16.57 9.66
CA PRO A 145 3.19 -16.65 10.99
C PRO A 145 3.87 -15.34 11.40
N GLY A 146 3.61 -14.92 12.64
CA GLY A 146 4.17 -13.69 13.20
C GLY A 146 3.57 -12.41 12.64
N TYR A 147 2.46 -12.49 11.90
CA TYR A 147 1.70 -11.33 11.45
C TYR A 147 1.24 -10.48 12.64
N ARG A 148 1.32 -9.15 12.48
CA ARG A 148 0.88 -8.19 13.50
C ARG A 148 -0.22 -7.32 12.87
N PRO A 149 -1.50 -7.55 13.19
CA PRO A 149 -2.60 -6.76 12.62
C PRO A 149 -2.57 -5.31 13.15
N PRO A 150 -3.27 -4.38 12.47
CA PRO A 150 -3.37 -3.00 12.93
C PRO A 150 -4.20 -2.92 14.21
N LEU A 151 -4.01 -1.86 14.99
CA LEU A 151 -4.92 -1.54 16.09
C LEU A 151 -6.19 -0.92 15.52
N VAL A 152 -7.33 -1.56 15.67
CA VAL A 152 -8.62 -0.96 15.31
C VAL A 152 -8.96 0.08 16.38
N VAL A 153 -9.24 1.32 15.94
CA VAL A 153 -9.61 2.41 16.84
C VAL A 153 -10.89 3.08 16.38
N ASP A 154 -11.74 3.48 17.33
CA ASP A 154 -12.94 4.27 17.06
C ASP A 154 -12.58 5.75 16.94
N LYS A 155 -11.76 6.08 15.94
CA LYS A 155 -11.37 7.45 15.61
C LYS A 155 -11.40 7.67 14.09
N THR A 156 -11.73 8.86 13.64
CA THR A 156 -11.55 9.30 12.26
C THR A 156 -10.16 9.90 12.04
N ILE A 157 -9.78 10.14 10.79
CA ILE A 157 -8.53 10.81 10.43
C ILE A 157 -8.41 12.22 11.04
N ASP A 158 -9.53 12.90 11.29
CA ASP A 158 -9.55 14.26 11.87
C ASP A 158 -9.41 14.27 13.40
N GLU A 159 -9.58 13.13 14.07
CA GLU A 159 -9.54 12.96 15.53
C GLU A 159 -8.17 12.47 16.07
N ILE A 160 -7.17 12.42 15.18
CA ILE A 160 -5.91 11.67 15.32
C ILE A 160 -4.71 12.59 15.32
#